data_AF-A0A495A356-F1
#
_entry.id   AF-A0A495A356-F1
#
_cell.length_a   1.000
_cell.length_b   1.000
_cell.length_c   1.000
_cell.angle_alpha   90.00
_cell.angle_beta   90.00
_cell.angle_gamma   90.00
#
_symmetry.space_group_name_H-M   'P 1'
#
loop_
_entity.id
_entity.type
_entity.pdbx_description
1 polymer ?
#
loop_
_entity_poly.entity_id
_entity_poly.type
_entity_poly.pdbx_seq_one_letter_code
_entity_poly.pdbx_strand_id
1 'polypeptide(L)'
;VRGRHDAVADAAGRLLRVLLPRGRGGGHRVQWLAAGTYDRAVGLSLFTLQVTHKIDADIDVERDYVVDTVLHAVPEAEVAVIEDFSTGYHSRNGGGDAVRTDGDLPVPLLEDVPAAATPAATSQAGRATSHATSAEDVLQDVARRPFSIVAAWALTLVSALTFALGLLLRPDELTSDLELETASPLENVVTWSIMVGFIVLLLGAILFLGWRTFQGSQRSRLTMIVLVTLSQAIQIAGFFQGARPTAGALLSASIDLLTVYALTSLSARAWTRGGATSAREESAR
;
A
#
# COMPACT_ATOMS: atom_id res chain seq x y z
N VAL A 1 2.19 -12.14 30.47
CA VAL A 1 2.31 -10.66 30.37
C VAL A 1 2.15 -10.29 28.91
N ARG A 2 0.97 -9.78 28.48
CA ARG A 2 0.75 -9.29 27.11
C ARG A 2 1.37 -7.90 27.02
N GLY A 3 2.53 -7.78 26.36
CA GLY A 3 3.11 -6.49 26.03
C GLY A 3 2.24 -5.79 24.99
N ARG A 4 1.74 -4.59 25.32
CA ARG A 4 1.11 -3.71 24.34
C ARG A 4 2.25 -3.19 23.44
N HIS A 5 2.17 -3.46 22.15
CA HIS A 5 3.09 -2.91 21.16
C HIS A 5 2.45 -1.68 20.57
N ASP A 6 2.93 -0.51 20.97
CA ASP A 6 2.54 0.74 20.34
C ASP A 6 3.60 1.07 19.29
N ALA A 7 3.21 1.08 18.02
CA ALA A 7 4.05 1.45 16.90
C ALA A 7 3.61 2.83 16.42
N VAL A 8 4.56 3.77 16.33
CA VAL A 8 4.34 5.10 15.78
C VAL A 8 5.10 5.17 14.46
N ALA A 9 4.38 5.51 13.39
CA ALA A 9 4.93 5.70 12.06
C ALA A 9 4.73 7.16 11.65
N ASP A 10 5.79 7.84 11.24
CA ASP A 10 5.67 9.17 10.61
C ASP A 10 5.41 9.03 9.09
N ALA A 11 4.89 10.10 8.47
CA ALA A 11 4.60 10.21 7.05
C ALA A 11 5.81 9.92 6.15
N ALA A 12 7.04 10.05 6.67
CA ALA A 12 8.28 9.69 5.98
C ALA A 12 8.59 8.18 6.00
N GLY A 13 7.76 7.32 6.61
CA GLY A 13 8.03 5.87 6.67
C GLY A 13 9.01 5.45 7.78
N ARG A 14 9.30 6.34 8.73
CA ARG A 14 10.11 6.02 9.93
C ARG A 14 9.26 5.22 10.91
N LEU A 15 9.70 4.02 11.26
CA LEU A 15 9.01 3.15 12.22
C LEU A 15 9.77 3.14 13.55
N LEU A 16 9.13 3.68 14.60
CA LEU A 16 9.57 3.49 15.98
C LEU A 16 8.71 2.42 16.63
N ARG A 17 9.30 1.27 16.95
CA ARG A 17 8.63 0.20 17.68
C ARG A 17 9.19 0.11 19.09
N VAL A 18 8.37 0.49 20.07
CA VAL A 18 8.74 0.50 21.48
C VAL A 18 8.39 -0.86 22.12
N LEU A 19 9.34 -1.46 22.84
CA LEU A 19 9.19 -2.77 23.46
C LEU A 19 9.50 -2.74 24.98
N LEU A 20 8.51 -3.21 25.74
CA LEU A 20 8.44 -3.52 27.18
C LEU A 20 8.53 -2.36 28.18
N PRO A 21 7.66 -2.34 29.22
CA PRO A 21 7.90 -1.56 30.42
C PRO A 21 8.84 -2.35 31.34
N ARG A 22 10.03 -1.79 31.59
CA ARG A 22 11.12 -2.29 32.45
C ARG A 22 11.75 -3.61 32.00
N GLY A 23 12.96 -3.50 31.45
CA GLY A 23 13.83 -4.62 31.14
C GLY A 23 15.31 -4.30 31.35
N ARG A 24 16.16 -5.34 31.30
CA ARG A 24 17.60 -5.14 31.10
C ARG A 24 17.90 -5.26 29.61
N GLY A 25 18.36 -4.18 28.98
CA GLY A 25 18.95 -4.25 27.64
C GLY A 25 20.46 -4.44 27.82
N GLY A 26 21.04 -5.52 27.29
CA GLY A 26 22.51 -5.71 27.30
C GLY A 26 23.18 -5.67 28.68
N GLY A 27 22.44 -5.93 29.77
CA GLY A 27 22.94 -5.79 31.15
C GLY A 27 22.68 -4.43 31.81
N HIS A 28 22.30 -3.41 31.03
CA HIS A 28 21.94 -2.08 31.51
C HIS A 28 20.45 -1.99 31.85
N ARG A 29 20.09 -1.28 32.93
CA ARG A 29 18.69 -1.02 33.28
C ARG A 29 18.16 0.11 32.43
N VAL A 30 17.26 -0.20 31.50
CA VAL A 30 16.55 0.80 30.68
C VAL A 30 15.05 0.67 30.91
N GLN A 31 14.35 1.81 30.92
CA GLN A 31 12.90 1.81 31.14
C GLN A 31 12.15 1.36 29.90
N TRP A 32 12.63 1.79 28.73
CA TRP A 32 12.10 1.52 27.40
C TRP A 32 13.24 1.19 26.45
N LEU A 33 13.03 0.21 25.58
CA LEU A 33 13.93 -0.08 24.47
C LEU A 33 13.10 -0.06 23.19
N ALA A 34 13.59 0.62 22.16
CA ALA A 34 12.89 0.73 20.89
C ALA A 34 13.82 0.38 19.72
N ALA A 35 13.22 -0.10 18.64
CA ALA A 35 13.90 -0.18 17.34
C ALA A 35 13.57 1.08 16.54
N GLY A 36 14.60 1.72 15.98
CA GLY A 36 14.49 2.80 15.00
C GLY A 36 15.06 2.35 13.67
N THR A 37 14.20 2.18 12.66
CA THR A 37 14.61 1.83 11.29
C THR A 37 13.80 2.63 10.28
N TYR A 38 14.45 3.03 9.18
CA TYR A 38 13.82 3.77 8.09
C TYR A 38 13.27 2.81 7.02
N ASP A 39 11.97 2.82 6.73
CA ASP A 39 11.42 2.09 5.58
C ASP A 39 11.59 2.89 4.29
N ARG A 40 12.57 2.50 3.47
CA ARG A 40 12.85 3.16 2.20
C ARG A 40 11.84 2.83 1.10
N ALA A 41 11.28 1.62 1.11
CA ALA A 41 10.37 1.16 0.06
C ALA A 41 9.55 -0.06 0.51
N VAL A 42 8.44 -0.33 -0.17
CA VAL A 42 7.77 -1.65 -0.14
C VAL A 42 8.08 -2.37 -1.43
N GLY A 43 8.53 -3.62 -1.37
CA GLY A 43 8.89 -4.40 -2.55
C GLY A 43 8.78 -5.91 -2.33
N LEU A 44 8.93 -6.66 -3.41
CA LEU A 44 9.07 -8.12 -3.30
C LEU A 44 10.49 -8.45 -2.81
N SER A 45 10.59 -9.24 -1.75
CA SER A 45 11.85 -9.86 -1.37
C SER A 45 12.23 -10.90 -2.40
N LEU A 46 13.43 -10.79 -2.98
CA LEU A 46 13.94 -11.77 -3.95
C LEU A 46 14.24 -13.13 -3.31
N PHE A 47 14.35 -13.19 -1.98
CA PHE A 47 14.64 -14.42 -1.24
C PHE A 47 13.39 -15.22 -0.92
N THR A 48 12.26 -14.56 -0.65
CA THR A 48 11.02 -15.23 -0.21
C THR A 48 9.83 -15.03 -1.14
N LEU A 49 9.95 -14.16 -2.15
CA LEU A 49 8.85 -13.70 -3.02
C LEU A 49 7.67 -13.09 -2.25
N GLN A 50 7.86 -12.75 -0.98
CA GLN A 50 6.86 -12.06 -0.17
C GLN A 50 6.98 -10.56 -0.37
N VAL A 51 5.85 -9.86 -0.25
CA VAL A 51 5.85 -8.40 -0.19
C VAL A 51 6.37 -7.98 1.19
N THR A 52 7.54 -7.35 1.23
CA THR A 52 8.18 -6.88 2.45
C THR A 52 8.49 -5.40 2.35
N HIS A 53 8.55 -4.75 3.50
CA HIS A 53 9.16 -3.43 3.61
C HIS A 53 10.68 -3.59 3.49
N LYS A 54 11.33 -2.64 2.82
CA LYS A 54 12.78 -2.56 2.64
C LYS A 54 13.30 -1.44 3.52
N ILE A 55 14.16 -1.81 4.46
CA ILE A 55 14.75 -0.85 5.38
C ILE A 55 16.02 -0.21 4.80
N ASP A 56 16.40 0.96 5.31
CA ASP A 56 17.73 1.51 5.04
C ASP A 56 18.83 0.60 5.56
N ALA A 57 19.97 0.61 4.87
CA ALA A 57 21.09 -0.24 5.25
C ALA A 57 21.82 0.31 6.46
N ASP A 58 21.86 1.64 6.61
CA ASP A 58 22.52 2.30 7.73
C ASP A 58 21.49 2.58 8.83
N ILE A 59 21.50 1.73 9.86
CA ILE A 59 20.54 1.85 10.97
C ILE A 59 20.97 2.99 11.92
N ASP A 60 22.26 3.32 11.97
CA ASP A 60 22.79 4.32 12.89
C ASP A 60 22.29 5.72 12.50
N VAL A 61 22.22 6.02 11.19
CA VAL A 61 21.62 7.27 10.68
C VAL A 61 20.17 7.48 11.17
N GLU A 62 19.36 6.43 11.21
CA GLU A 62 17.99 6.54 11.72
C GLU A 62 17.96 6.73 13.24
N ARG A 63 18.84 6.04 13.97
CA ARG A 63 18.90 6.15 15.43
C ARG A 63 19.34 7.53 15.87
N ASP A 64 20.37 8.07 15.23
CA ASP A 64 20.85 9.43 15.47
C ASP A 64 19.75 10.45 15.21
N TYR A 65 19.00 10.29 14.11
CA TYR A 65 17.87 11.15 13.81
C TYR A 65 16.77 11.11 14.89
N VAL A 66 16.42 9.93 15.39
CA VAL A 66 15.43 9.79 16.47
C VAL A 66 15.92 10.48 17.75
N VAL A 67 17.19 10.30 18.10
CA VAL A 67 17.81 10.94 19.27
C VAL A 67 17.81 12.47 19.11
N ASP A 68 18.27 12.96 17.96
CA ASP A 68 18.29 14.39 17.65
C ASP A 68 16.89 15.01 17.68
N THR A 69 15.88 14.29 17.21
CA THR A 69 14.47 14.74 17.26
C THR A 69 13.98 14.86 18.71
N VAL A 70 14.35 13.92 19.58
CA VAL A 70 14.02 13.99 21.02
C VAL A 70 14.72 15.17 21.67
N LEU A 71 16.03 15.35 21.43
CA LEU A 71 16.82 16.46 21.95
C LEU A 71 16.29 17.82 21.45
N HIS A 72 15.79 17.87 20.21
CA HIS A 72 15.19 19.07 19.67
C HIS A 72 13.87 19.43 20.38
N ALA A 73 13.03 18.43 20.67
CA ALA A 73 11.75 18.63 21.32
C ALA A 73 11.88 18.85 22.84
N VAL A 74 12.91 18.27 23.46
CA VAL A 74 13.21 18.33 24.89
C VAL A 74 14.69 18.68 25.07
N PRO A 75 15.04 19.98 25.02
CA PRO A 75 16.43 20.42 25.12
C PRO A 75 17.11 20.08 26.45
N GLU A 76 16.34 19.82 27.51
CA GLU A 76 16.85 19.39 28.81
C GLU A 76 17.18 17.89 28.88
N ALA A 77 16.88 17.12 27.84
CA ALA A 77 17.21 15.70 27.79
C ALA A 77 18.72 15.48 27.60
N GLU A 78 19.29 14.53 28.33
CA GLU A 78 20.67 14.08 28.13
C GLU A 78 20.69 12.77 27.33
N VAL A 79 21.81 12.45 26.69
CA VAL A 79 21.98 11.16 25.98
C VAL A 79 23.24 10.49 26.50
N ALA A 80 23.07 9.28 27.05
CA ALA A 80 24.17 8.38 27.34
C ALA A 80 24.32 7.37 26.21
N VAL A 81 25.55 7.03 25.82
CA VAL A 81 25.81 5.98 24.83
C VAL A 81 26.37 4.76 25.55
N ILE A 82 25.76 3.59 25.33
CA ILE A 82 26.32 2.31 25.71
C ILE A 82 27.14 1.82 24.52
N GLU A 83 28.46 1.99 24.61
CA GLU A 83 29.41 1.52 23.60
C GLU A 83 29.39 -0.01 23.51
N ASP A 84 29.57 -0.55 22.31
CA ASP A 84 29.66 -2.00 22.04
C ASP A 84 28.47 -2.81 22.60
N PHE A 85 27.28 -2.21 22.67
CA PHE A 85 26.06 -2.87 23.16
C PHE A 85 25.77 -4.18 22.40
N SER A 86 26.02 -4.14 21.10
CA SER A 86 26.11 -5.31 20.24
C SER A 86 27.41 -5.23 19.45
N THR A 87 27.90 -6.38 18.97
CA THR A 87 29.03 -6.34 18.03
C THR A 87 28.61 -5.59 16.78
N GLY A 88 29.40 -4.61 16.35
CA GLY A 88 29.23 -3.96 15.05
C GLY A 88 28.95 -4.99 13.96
N TYR A 89 27.90 -4.77 13.19
CA TYR A 89 27.26 -5.81 12.39
C TYR A 89 27.08 -5.34 10.95
N HIS A 90 27.61 -6.13 10.00
CA HIS A 90 27.39 -5.97 8.57
C HIS A 90 26.84 -7.28 8.01
N SER A 91 25.57 -7.30 7.62
CA SER A 91 24.90 -8.52 7.16
C SER A 91 23.71 -8.19 6.27
N ARG A 92 22.85 -9.17 6.05
CA ARG A 92 21.51 -8.98 5.49
C ARG A 92 20.44 -9.46 6.48
N ASN A 93 19.34 -8.73 6.55
CA ASN A 93 18.17 -9.16 7.32
C ASN A 93 17.48 -10.37 6.63
N GLY A 94 16.48 -10.96 7.29
CA GLY A 94 15.71 -12.08 6.71
C GLY A 94 14.94 -11.76 5.42
N GLY A 95 14.78 -10.47 5.09
CA GLY A 95 14.19 -9.98 3.83
C GLY A 95 15.22 -9.73 2.72
N GLY A 96 16.52 -9.80 3.03
CA GLY A 96 17.63 -9.59 2.11
C GLY A 96 18.17 -8.18 2.05
N ASP A 97 17.68 -7.23 2.86
CA ASP A 97 18.24 -5.87 2.91
C ASP A 97 19.57 -5.91 3.66
N ALA A 98 20.57 -5.18 3.15
CA ALA A 98 21.82 -4.99 3.89
C ALA A 98 21.52 -4.27 5.21
N VAL A 99 22.23 -4.63 6.27
CA VAL A 99 22.16 -3.99 7.58
C VAL A 99 23.58 -3.69 8.04
N ARG A 100 23.79 -2.45 8.47
CA ARG A 100 25.03 -1.90 9.00
C ARG A 100 24.71 -1.15 10.29
N THR A 101 25.47 -1.47 11.34
CA THR A 101 25.49 -0.70 12.60
C THR A 101 26.89 -0.77 13.22
N ASP A 102 27.31 0.29 13.90
CA ASP A 102 28.49 0.34 14.77
C ASP A 102 28.34 -0.54 16.02
N GLY A 103 27.09 -0.80 16.43
CA GLY A 103 26.75 -1.66 17.55
C GLY A 103 26.50 -0.93 18.86
N ASP A 104 26.63 0.40 18.89
CA ASP A 104 26.42 1.24 20.07
C ASP A 104 24.94 1.37 20.40
N LEU A 105 24.58 1.81 21.62
CA LEU A 105 23.20 2.09 22.00
C LEU A 105 23.03 3.46 22.66
N PRO A 106 22.52 4.48 21.95
CA PRO A 106 22.14 5.73 22.57
C PRO A 106 20.90 5.54 23.43
N VAL A 107 20.93 6.14 24.62
CA VAL A 107 19.91 6.09 25.66
C VAL A 107 19.59 7.53 26.08
N PRO A 108 18.51 8.13 25.55
CA PRO A 108 18.01 9.40 26.05
C PRO A 108 17.54 9.27 27.51
N LEU A 109 18.11 10.10 28.39
CA LEU A 109 17.78 10.19 29.80
C LEU A 109 16.74 11.31 29.99
N LEU A 110 15.54 10.90 30.38
CA LEU A 110 14.38 11.79 30.53
C LEU A 110 13.85 11.84 31.97
N GLU A 111 14.61 11.32 32.94
CA GLU A 111 14.15 11.12 34.32
C GLU A 111 13.94 12.42 35.11
N ASP A 112 14.73 13.45 34.79
CA ASP A 112 14.67 14.76 35.43
C ASP A 112 13.90 15.80 34.60
N VAL A 113 13.32 15.40 33.47
CA VAL A 113 12.51 16.28 32.63
C VAL A 113 11.14 16.47 33.28
N PRO A 114 10.73 17.71 33.64
CA PRO A 114 9.42 17.97 34.20
C PRO A 114 8.35 17.48 33.24
N ALA A 115 7.43 16.63 33.71
CA ALA A 115 6.27 16.22 32.92
C ALA A 115 5.43 17.46 32.62
N ALA A 116 5.65 18.09 31.46
CA ALA A 116 4.82 19.19 31.00
C ALA A 116 3.37 18.72 31.02
N ALA A 117 2.51 19.48 31.70
CA ALA A 117 1.09 19.19 31.80
C ALA A 117 0.56 18.88 30.41
N THR A 118 0.02 17.68 30.22
CA THR A 118 -0.50 17.16 28.95
C THR A 118 -1.31 18.27 28.27
N PRO A 119 -0.83 18.88 27.17
CA PRO A 119 -1.71 19.65 26.33
C PRO A 119 -2.73 18.63 25.83
N ALA A 120 -4.01 18.87 26.10
CA ALA A 120 -5.10 18.06 25.58
C ALA A 120 -4.81 17.77 24.10
N ALA A 121 -4.59 16.49 23.80
CA ALA A 121 -4.06 16.02 22.53
C ALA A 121 -4.98 16.45 21.38
N THR A 122 -4.75 17.64 20.85
CA THR A 122 -5.05 17.94 19.47
C THR A 122 -3.89 17.33 18.70
N SER A 123 -4.17 16.21 18.05
CA SER A 123 -3.36 15.59 17.00
C SER A 123 -2.86 16.65 16.00
N GLN A 124 -1.73 17.29 16.33
CA GLN A 124 -0.95 18.19 15.47
C GLN A 124 0.43 17.58 15.16
N ALA A 125 0.56 16.26 15.21
CA ALA A 125 1.69 15.50 14.68
C ALA A 125 1.71 15.50 13.13
N GLY A 126 1.52 16.67 12.52
CA GLY A 126 1.42 16.83 11.07
C GLY A 126 1.65 18.26 10.56
N ARG A 127 2.08 19.19 11.41
CA ARG A 127 2.66 20.45 10.93
C ARG A 127 4.18 20.30 10.96
N ALA A 128 4.69 19.71 9.89
CA ALA A 128 6.11 19.66 9.56
C ALA A 128 6.73 21.04 9.79
N THR A 129 7.78 21.06 10.60
CA THR A 129 8.73 22.18 10.65
C THR A 129 9.34 22.32 9.26
N SER A 130 8.99 23.42 8.61
CA SER A 130 9.60 23.88 7.38
C SER A 130 11.06 24.25 7.64
N HIS A 131 12.01 23.34 7.38
CA HIS A 131 13.35 23.73 6.95
C HIS A 131 14.05 22.62 6.14
N ALA A 132 14.21 22.91 4.85
CA ALA A 132 15.25 22.48 3.93
C ALA A 132 15.44 20.97 3.65
N THR A 133 14.40 20.29 3.19
CA THR A 133 14.57 19.37 2.05
C THR A 133 14.38 20.20 0.77
N SER A 134 15.24 20.03 -0.22
CA SER A 134 15.13 20.77 -1.48
C SER A 134 13.73 20.53 -2.06
N ALA A 135 13.11 21.55 -2.67
CA ALA A 135 11.82 21.37 -3.34
C ALA A 135 11.88 20.22 -4.37
N GLU A 136 13.07 19.94 -4.92
CA GLU A 136 13.38 18.80 -5.76
C GLU A 136 13.17 17.44 -5.08
N ASP A 137 13.59 17.26 -3.81
CA ASP A 137 13.45 16.00 -3.06
C ASP A 137 12.00 15.70 -2.67
N VAL A 138 11.24 16.73 -2.30
CA VAL A 138 9.80 16.60 -2.01
C VAL A 138 9.03 16.29 -3.31
N LEU A 139 9.45 16.86 -4.44
CA LEU A 139 8.87 16.52 -5.74
C LEU A 139 9.21 15.09 -6.19
N GLN A 140 10.37 14.54 -5.80
CA GLN A 140 10.75 13.17 -6.12
C GLN A 140 10.02 12.12 -5.26
N ASP A 141 9.68 12.44 -4.01
CA ASP A 141 8.89 11.55 -3.14
C ASP A 141 7.37 11.58 -3.47
N VAL A 142 6.89 12.69 -4.05
CA VAL A 142 5.48 12.88 -4.48
C VAL A 142 5.20 12.30 -5.89
N ALA A 143 6.22 11.93 -6.67
CA ALA A 143 6.05 11.56 -8.08
C ALA A 143 5.85 10.07 -8.38
N ARG A 144 6.06 9.16 -7.41
CA ARG A 144 5.90 7.71 -7.66
C ARG A 144 4.47 7.26 -7.35
N ARG A 145 3.75 6.87 -8.41
CA ARG A 145 2.42 6.25 -8.29
C ARG A 145 2.50 5.07 -7.31
N PRO A 146 1.61 4.99 -6.31
CA PRO A 146 1.68 3.91 -5.33
C PRO A 146 1.57 2.55 -6.02
N PHE A 147 2.38 1.59 -5.57
CA PHE A 147 2.42 0.25 -6.14
C PHE A 147 1.03 -0.40 -6.24
N SER A 148 0.14 -0.16 -5.28
CA SER A 148 -1.23 -0.66 -5.28
C SER A 148 -2.07 -0.16 -6.46
N ILE A 149 -1.89 1.10 -6.89
CA ILE A 149 -2.59 1.69 -8.04
C ILE A 149 -2.04 1.11 -9.35
N VAL A 150 -0.72 0.92 -9.44
CA VAL A 150 -0.07 0.27 -10.59
C VAL A 150 -0.51 -1.19 -10.70
N ALA A 151 -0.51 -1.92 -9.59
CA ALA A 151 -0.95 -3.31 -9.51
C ALA A 151 -2.43 -3.45 -9.86
N ALA A 152 -3.31 -2.60 -9.32
CA ALA A 152 -4.73 -2.61 -9.68
C ALA A 152 -4.96 -2.38 -11.17
N TRP A 153 -4.22 -1.46 -11.79
CA TRP A 153 -4.31 -1.20 -13.22
C TRP A 153 -3.82 -2.39 -14.06
N ALA A 154 -2.68 -2.96 -13.70
CA ALA A 154 -2.15 -4.15 -14.36
C ALA A 154 -3.10 -5.34 -14.26
N LEU A 155 -3.65 -5.60 -13.07
CA LEU A 155 -4.63 -6.68 -12.86
C LEU A 155 -5.93 -6.44 -13.65
N THR A 156 -6.39 -5.19 -13.75
CA THR A 156 -7.55 -4.84 -14.58
C THR A 156 -7.29 -5.15 -16.06
N LEU A 157 -6.08 -4.82 -16.58
CA LEU A 157 -5.69 -5.15 -17.95
C LEU A 157 -5.61 -6.67 -18.18
N VAL A 158 -5.05 -7.42 -17.24
CA VAL A 158 -4.97 -8.88 -17.31
C VAL A 158 -6.35 -9.51 -17.27
N SER A 159 -7.26 -9.02 -16.41
CA SER A 159 -8.65 -9.48 -16.33
C SER A 159 -9.38 -9.23 -17.65
N ALA A 160 -9.28 -8.01 -18.20
CA ALA A 160 -9.85 -7.67 -19.51
C ALA A 160 -9.31 -8.54 -20.66
N LEU A 161 -7.99 -8.81 -20.66
CA LEU A 161 -7.36 -9.67 -21.67
C LEU A 161 -7.82 -11.13 -21.53
N THR A 162 -7.91 -11.64 -20.30
CA THR A 162 -8.37 -13.02 -20.03
C THR A 162 -9.81 -13.19 -20.51
N PHE A 163 -10.67 -12.21 -20.23
CA PHE A 163 -12.05 -12.20 -20.72
C PHE A 163 -12.12 -12.15 -22.24
N ALA A 164 -11.39 -11.25 -22.89
CA ALA A 164 -11.35 -11.14 -24.35
C ALA A 164 -10.79 -12.40 -25.04
N LEU A 165 -9.79 -13.03 -24.43
CA LEU A 165 -9.23 -14.29 -24.93
C LEU A 165 -10.23 -15.44 -24.76
N GLY A 166 -10.97 -15.49 -23.65
CA GLY A 166 -12.04 -16.45 -23.45
C GLY A 166 -13.10 -16.36 -24.55
N LEU A 167 -13.54 -15.15 -24.87
CA LEU A 167 -14.46 -14.86 -25.97
C LEU A 167 -13.93 -15.36 -27.33
N LEU A 168 -12.65 -15.12 -27.61
CA LEU A 168 -12.03 -15.50 -28.89
C LEU A 168 -11.88 -17.02 -29.04
N LEU A 169 -11.53 -17.70 -27.94
CA LEU A 169 -11.27 -19.14 -27.94
C LEU A 169 -12.56 -19.97 -27.86
N ARG A 170 -13.64 -19.41 -27.31
CA ARG A 170 -14.93 -20.08 -27.09
C ARG A 170 -16.11 -19.15 -27.44
N PRO A 171 -16.27 -18.78 -28.72
CA PRO A 171 -17.39 -17.94 -29.13
C PRO A 171 -18.75 -18.65 -28.93
N ASP A 172 -18.75 -19.97 -28.89
CA ASP A 172 -19.94 -20.81 -28.72
C ASP A 172 -20.64 -20.60 -27.38
N GLU A 173 -19.88 -20.36 -26.29
CA GLU A 173 -20.42 -20.11 -24.93
C GLU A 173 -21.36 -18.87 -24.89
N LEU A 174 -21.18 -17.89 -25.78
CA LEU A 174 -22.04 -16.71 -25.85
C LEU A 174 -23.27 -16.89 -26.75
N THR A 175 -23.21 -17.82 -27.70
CA THR A 175 -24.34 -18.15 -28.58
C THR A 175 -25.30 -19.17 -28.00
N SER A 176 -24.80 -20.13 -27.22
CA SER A 176 -25.59 -21.25 -26.71
C SER A 176 -26.74 -20.79 -25.83
N ASP A 177 -26.54 -19.69 -25.09
CA ASP A 177 -27.51 -19.18 -24.11
C ASP A 177 -28.63 -18.34 -24.75
N LEU A 178 -28.50 -17.97 -26.03
CA LEU A 178 -29.39 -17.00 -26.71
C LEU A 178 -30.30 -17.61 -27.79
N GLU A 179 -30.37 -18.95 -27.91
CA GLU A 179 -31.17 -19.66 -28.92
C GLU A 179 -30.97 -19.17 -30.37
N LEU A 180 -29.80 -18.58 -30.64
CA LEU A 180 -29.42 -17.98 -31.94
C LEU A 180 -29.38 -19.01 -33.09
N GLU A 181 -29.42 -20.31 -32.79
CA GLU A 181 -29.46 -21.36 -33.83
C GLU A 181 -30.77 -21.38 -34.65
N THR A 182 -31.87 -20.80 -34.13
CA THR A 182 -33.19 -20.85 -34.79
C THR A 182 -33.54 -19.62 -35.62
N ALA A 183 -32.76 -18.54 -35.50
CA ALA A 183 -32.99 -17.27 -36.19
C ALA A 183 -32.36 -17.22 -37.59
N SER A 184 -32.82 -16.28 -38.41
CA SER A 184 -32.29 -16.12 -39.78
C SER A 184 -30.81 -15.69 -39.76
N PRO A 185 -30.01 -15.98 -40.80
CA PRO A 185 -28.59 -15.61 -40.83
C PRO A 185 -28.33 -14.11 -40.61
N LEU A 186 -29.22 -13.24 -41.10
CA LEU A 186 -29.10 -11.80 -40.90
C LEU A 186 -29.38 -11.38 -39.46
N GLU A 187 -30.39 -11.96 -38.80
CA GLU A 187 -30.71 -11.71 -37.39
C GLU A 187 -29.57 -12.15 -36.48
N ASN A 188 -28.94 -13.29 -36.79
CA ASN A 188 -27.78 -13.79 -36.06
C ASN A 188 -26.59 -12.85 -36.15
N VAL A 189 -26.27 -12.36 -37.36
CA VAL A 189 -25.16 -11.41 -37.57
C VAL A 189 -25.42 -10.09 -36.82
N VAL A 190 -26.64 -9.58 -36.88
CA VAL A 190 -27.02 -8.33 -36.17
C VAL A 190 -26.90 -8.51 -34.66
N THR A 191 -27.45 -9.59 -34.11
CA THR A 191 -27.42 -9.85 -32.66
C THR A 191 -26.00 -10.01 -32.14
N TRP A 192 -25.17 -10.80 -32.85
CA TRP A 192 -23.75 -10.94 -32.55
C TRP A 192 -23.01 -9.61 -32.58
N SER A 193 -23.26 -8.79 -33.61
CA SER A 193 -22.60 -7.49 -33.76
C SER A 193 -22.94 -6.54 -32.62
N ILE A 194 -24.20 -6.51 -32.19
CA ILE A 194 -24.67 -5.71 -31.04
C ILE A 194 -23.97 -6.19 -29.76
N MET A 195 -23.91 -7.51 -29.54
CA MET A 195 -23.32 -8.09 -28.34
C MET A 195 -21.82 -7.83 -28.24
N VAL A 196 -21.08 -8.05 -29.33
CA VAL A 196 -19.64 -7.73 -29.40
C VAL A 196 -19.42 -6.24 -29.21
N GLY A 197 -20.23 -5.39 -29.85
CA GLY A 197 -20.18 -3.94 -29.66
C GLY A 197 -20.39 -3.51 -28.20
N PHE A 198 -21.36 -4.11 -27.53
CA PHE A 198 -21.64 -3.88 -26.11
C PHE A 198 -20.48 -4.32 -25.21
N ILE A 199 -19.91 -5.51 -25.46
CA ILE A 199 -18.74 -6.03 -24.73
C ILE A 199 -17.53 -5.10 -24.90
N VAL A 200 -17.24 -4.67 -26.13
CA VAL A 200 -16.12 -3.76 -26.42
C VAL A 200 -16.31 -2.42 -25.71
N LEU A 201 -17.54 -1.88 -25.73
CA LEU A 201 -17.88 -0.65 -25.00
C LEU A 201 -17.67 -0.81 -23.49
N LEU A 202 -18.14 -1.92 -22.92
CA LEU A 202 -17.99 -2.21 -21.49
C LEU A 202 -16.51 -2.35 -21.08
N LEU A 203 -15.72 -3.11 -21.84
CA LEU A 203 -14.29 -3.23 -21.61
C LEU A 203 -13.59 -1.88 -21.73
N GLY A 204 -13.91 -1.09 -22.76
CA GLY A 204 -13.40 0.27 -22.91
C GLY A 204 -13.73 1.16 -21.72
N ALA A 205 -14.95 1.07 -21.18
CA ALA A 205 -15.36 1.80 -19.99
C ALA A 205 -14.59 1.37 -18.74
N ILE A 206 -14.38 0.06 -18.52
CA ILE A 206 -13.60 -0.47 -17.39
C ILE A 206 -12.13 0.00 -17.49
N LEU A 207 -11.53 -0.09 -18.67
CA LEU A 207 -10.17 0.37 -18.91
C LEU A 207 -10.06 1.89 -18.71
N PHE A 208 -11.03 2.66 -19.19
CA PHE A 208 -11.08 4.10 -18.94
C PHE A 208 -11.17 4.41 -17.43
N LEU A 209 -11.99 3.67 -16.69
CA LEU A 209 -12.20 3.87 -15.27
C LEU A 209 -10.94 3.50 -14.46
N GLY A 210 -10.24 2.43 -14.86
CA GLY A 210 -8.93 2.07 -14.31
C GLY A 210 -7.87 3.12 -14.60
N TRP A 211 -7.80 3.64 -15.83
CA TRP A 211 -6.92 4.74 -16.24
C TRP A 211 -7.23 6.06 -15.49
N ARG A 212 -8.49 6.32 -15.16
CA ARG A 212 -8.88 7.46 -14.31
C ARG A 212 -8.52 7.24 -12.84
N THR A 213 -8.54 5.99 -12.37
CA THR A 213 -8.18 5.61 -11.00
C THR A 213 -6.69 5.76 -10.76
N PHE A 214 -5.87 5.08 -11.56
CA PHE A 214 -4.93 5.74 -12.47
C PHE A 214 -4.31 7.10 -12.07
N GLN A 215 -4.93 8.12 -12.67
CA GLN A 215 -4.74 9.56 -12.49
C GLN A 215 -5.20 10.13 -11.12
N GLY A 216 -5.66 9.31 -10.17
CA GLY A 216 -6.03 9.76 -8.83
C GLY A 216 -7.53 10.05 -8.62
N SER A 217 -8.42 9.64 -9.52
CA SER A 217 -9.85 9.91 -9.36
C SER A 217 -10.51 9.04 -8.27
N GLN A 218 -10.97 9.65 -7.18
CA GLN A 218 -11.70 8.95 -6.10
C GLN A 218 -13.01 8.30 -6.59
N ARG A 219 -13.77 9.00 -7.43
CA ARG A 219 -15.05 8.48 -7.96
C ARG A 219 -14.81 7.25 -8.81
N SER A 220 -13.84 7.32 -9.71
CA SER A 220 -13.49 6.20 -10.60
C SER A 220 -13.06 4.97 -9.80
N ARG A 221 -12.26 5.16 -8.72
CA ARG A 221 -11.87 4.06 -7.84
C ARG A 221 -13.06 3.41 -7.16
N LEU A 222 -13.98 4.20 -6.61
CA LEU A 222 -15.17 3.67 -5.94
C LEU A 222 -16.07 2.95 -6.93
N THR A 223 -16.27 3.50 -8.13
CA THR A 223 -17.04 2.86 -9.19
C THR A 223 -16.38 1.54 -9.63
N MET A 224 -15.05 1.47 -9.75
CA MET A 224 -14.33 0.21 -10.01
C MET A 224 -14.58 -0.83 -8.92
N ILE A 225 -14.46 -0.44 -7.64
CA ILE A 225 -14.70 -1.36 -6.51
C ILE A 225 -16.14 -1.89 -6.57
N VAL A 226 -17.13 -1.02 -6.78
CA VAL A 226 -18.54 -1.42 -6.88
C VAL A 226 -18.76 -2.36 -8.07
N LEU A 227 -18.25 -2.03 -9.26
CA LEU A 227 -18.42 -2.84 -10.46
C LEU A 227 -17.79 -4.22 -10.33
N VAL A 228 -16.54 -4.31 -9.85
CA VAL A 228 -15.83 -5.59 -9.69
C VAL A 228 -16.51 -6.44 -8.61
N THR A 229 -16.94 -5.83 -7.51
CA THR A 229 -17.66 -6.55 -6.44
C THR A 229 -19.03 -7.04 -6.94
N LEU A 230 -19.76 -6.22 -7.69
CA LEU A 230 -21.04 -6.61 -8.29
C LEU A 230 -20.86 -7.75 -9.30
N SER A 231 -19.82 -7.69 -10.14
CA SER A 231 -19.46 -8.76 -11.06
C SER A 231 -19.23 -10.08 -10.31
N GLN A 232 -18.46 -10.05 -9.22
CA GLN A 232 -18.24 -11.23 -8.38
C GLN A 232 -19.53 -11.77 -7.76
N ALA A 233 -20.43 -10.89 -7.30
CA ALA A 233 -21.72 -11.31 -6.77
C ALA A 233 -22.59 -12.02 -7.82
N ILE A 234 -22.58 -11.53 -9.06
CA ILE A 234 -23.29 -12.16 -10.19
C ILE A 234 -22.69 -13.54 -10.51
N GLN A 235 -21.37 -13.67 -10.54
CA GLN A 235 -20.70 -14.96 -10.76
C GLN A 235 -21.05 -15.98 -9.67
N ILE A 236 -21.07 -15.55 -8.40
CA ILE A 236 -21.48 -16.38 -7.27
C ILE A 236 -22.96 -16.80 -7.40
N ALA A 237 -23.84 -15.88 -7.82
CA ALA A 237 -25.24 -16.21 -8.05
C ALA A 237 -25.41 -17.27 -9.16
N GLY A 238 -24.61 -17.20 -10.22
CA GLY A 238 -24.58 -18.21 -11.29
C GLY A 238 -24.23 -19.61 -10.78
N PHE A 239 -23.32 -19.72 -9.80
CA PHE A 239 -23.00 -21.01 -9.17
C PHE A 239 -24.22 -21.66 -8.50
N PHE A 240 -25.04 -20.87 -7.81
CA PHE A 240 -26.28 -21.37 -7.20
C PHE A 240 -27.33 -21.82 -8.21
N GLN A 241 -27.22 -21.37 -9.46
CA GLN A 241 -28.10 -21.77 -10.57
C GLN A 241 -27.58 -23.03 -11.31
N GLY A 242 -26.50 -23.65 -10.83
CA GLY A 242 -25.94 -24.87 -11.40
C GLY A 242 -24.76 -24.65 -12.35
N ALA A 243 -24.28 -23.42 -12.52
CA ALA A 243 -23.06 -23.15 -13.27
C ALA A 243 -21.85 -23.79 -12.58
N ARG A 244 -21.04 -24.53 -13.34
CA ARG A 244 -19.82 -25.16 -12.82
C ARG A 244 -18.62 -24.26 -13.05
N PRO A 245 -17.87 -23.88 -11.99
CA PRO A 245 -16.72 -23.01 -12.16
C PRO A 245 -15.61 -23.75 -12.90
N THR A 246 -15.17 -23.18 -14.02
CA THR A 246 -13.98 -23.66 -14.73
C THR A 246 -12.72 -23.17 -14.03
N ALA A 247 -11.58 -23.82 -14.28
CA ALA A 247 -10.29 -23.36 -13.75
C ALA A 247 -9.97 -21.90 -14.17
N GLY A 248 -10.36 -21.53 -15.40
CA GLY A 248 -10.22 -20.15 -15.90
C GLY A 248 -11.11 -19.15 -15.14
N ALA A 249 -12.36 -19.52 -14.84
CA ALA A 249 -13.25 -18.67 -14.04
C ALA A 249 -12.70 -18.43 -12.63
N LEU A 250 -12.15 -19.47 -11.98
CA LEU A 250 -11.52 -19.34 -10.66
C LEU A 250 -10.28 -18.44 -10.69
N LEU A 251 -9.46 -18.55 -11.74
CA LEU A 251 -8.31 -17.68 -11.94
C LEU A 251 -8.74 -16.22 -12.13
N SER A 252 -9.75 -15.97 -12.97
CA SER A 252 -10.31 -14.63 -13.19
C SER A 252 -10.87 -14.03 -11.89
N ALA A 253 -11.65 -14.81 -11.14
CA ALA A 253 -12.20 -14.37 -9.85
C ALA A 253 -11.10 -14.03 -8.83
N SER A 254 -9.98 -14.76 -8.87
CA SER A 254 -8.81 -14.48 -8.02
C SER A 254 -8.13 -13.16 -8.40
N ILE A 255 -8.00 -12.87 -9.69
CA ILE A 255 -7.46 -11.60 -10.21
C ILE A 255 -8.37 -10.43 -9.81
N ASP A 256 -9.68 -10.61 -9.93
CA ASP A 256 -10.68 -9.60 -9.55
C ASP A 256 -10.62 -9.31 -8.04
N LEU A 257 -10.45 -10.34 -7.21
CA LEU A 257 -10.29 -10.19 -5.76
C LEU A 257 -9.01 -9.42 -5.41
N LEU A 258 -7.88 -9.74 -6.05
CA LEU A 258 -6.63 -9.00 -5.89
C LEU A 258 -6.78 -7.55 -6.34
N THR A 259 -7.57 -7.28 -7.38
CA THR A 259 -7.87 -5.93 -7.86
C THR A 259 -8.63 -5.13 -6.79
N VAL A 260 -9.69 -5.71 -6.19
CA VAL A 260 -10.42 -5.06 -5.09
C VAL A 260 -9.51 -4.81 -3.89
N TYR A 261 -8.66 -5.78 -3.52
CA TYR A 261 -7.70 -5.62 -2.43
C TYR A 261 -6.71 -4.47 -2.69
N ALA A 262 -6.15 -4.40 -3.91
CA ALA A 262 -5.25 -3.33 -4.31
C ALA A 262 -5.95 -1.94 -4.27
N LEU A 263 -7.19 -1.85 -4.77
CA LEU A 263 -7.98 -0.62 -4.77
C LEU A 263 -8.44 -0.16 -3.37
N THR A 264 -8.56 -1.08 -2.42
CA THR A 264 -8.98 -0.78 -1.04
C THR A 264 -7.82 -0.43 -0.10
N SER A 265 -6.57 -0.63 -0.53
CA SER A 265 -5.35 -0.33 0.23
C SER A 265 -5.27 1.12 0.74
N LEU A 266 -4.57 1.32 1.86
CA LEU A 266 -4.36 2.65 2.46
C LEU A 266 -3.67 3.61 1.49
N SER A 267 -2.69 3.13 0.73
CA SER A 267 -1.97 3.91 -0.28
C SER A 267 -2.86 4.31 -1.47
N ALA A 268 -3.73 3.41 -1.95
CA ALA A 268 -4.72 3.75 -2.97
C ALA A 268 -5.76 4.77 -2.45
N ARG A 269 -6.08 4.72 -1.15
CA ARG A 269 -6.90 5.72 -0.46
C ARG A 269 -6.24 7.08 -0.39
N ALA A 270 -4.99 7.13 0.05
CA ALA A 270 -4.20 8.36 0.13
C ALA A 270 -4.06 9.00 -1.26
N TRP A 271 -3.67 8.24 -2.28
CA TRP A 271 -3.47 8.73 -3.65
C TRP A 271 -4.68 9.48 -4.22
N THR A 272 -5.85 8.83 -4.19
CA THR A 272 -7.05 9.43 -4.78
C THR A 272 -7.71 10.53 -3.94
N ARG A 273 -7.40 10.61 -2.64
CA ARG A 273 -7.89 11.68 -1.75
C ARG A 273 -6.95 12.89 -1.76
N GLY A 274 -5.64 12.66 -1.81
CA GLY A 274 -4.59 13.69 -1.82
C GLY A 274 -4.54 14.50 -3.12
N GLY A 275 -4.86 13.90 -4.26
CA GLY A 275 -4.98 14.65 -5.52
C GLY A 275 -6.15 15.66 -5.53
N ALA A 276 -7.20 15.42 -4.73
CA ALA A 276 -8.34 16.31 -4.63
C ALA A 276 -8.06 17.56 -3.77
N THR A 277 -7.11 17.49 -2.84
CA THR A 277 -6.63 18.64 -2.06
C THR A 277 -5.72 19.52 -2.91
N SER A 278 -4.78 18.95 -3.65
CA SER A 278 -3.87 19.70 -4.53
C SER A 278 -4.61 20.43 -5.66
N ALA A 279 -5.60 19.78 -6.31
CA ALA A 279 -6.41 20.43 -7.36
C ALA A 279 -7.35 21.54 -6.83
N ARG A 280 -7.78 21.46 -5.56
CA ARG A 280 -8.56 22.53 -4.92
C ARG A 280 -7.72 23.74 -4.57
N GLU A 281 -6.49 23.51 -4.10
CA GLU A 281 -5.53 24.58 -3.82
C GLU A 281 -5.06 25.29 -5.09
N GLU A 282 -4.91 24.57 -6.20
CA GLU A 282 -4.57 25.15 -7.51
C GLU A 282 -5.73 25.94 -8.12
N SER A 283 -6.99 25.55 -7.87
CA SER A 283 -8.18 26.33 -8.29
C SER A 283 -8.46 27.57 -7.41
N ALA A 284 -7.78 27.69 -6.28
CA ALA A 284 -7.92 28.78 -5.32
C ALA A 284 -6.78 29.82 -5.42
N ARG A 285 -5.84 29.62 -6.35
CA ARG A 285 -4.81 30.60 -6.76
C ARG A 285 -5.20 31.22 -8.09
#